data_AF-A0A7V1N7C3-F1
#
_entry.id   AF-A0A7V1N7C3-F1
#
_cell.length_a   1.000
_cell.length_b   1.000
_cell.length_c   1.000
_cell.angle_alpha   90.00
_cell.angle_beta   90.00
_cell.angle_gamma   90.00
#
_symmetry.space_group_name_H-M   'P 1'
#
loop_
_entity.id
_entity.type
_entity.pdbx_description
1 polymer ?
#
loop_
_entity_poly.entity_id
_entity_poly.type
_entity_poly.pdbx_seq_one_letter_code
_entity_poly.pdbx_strand_id
1 'polypeptide(L)'
;MTIGVPRETYPGERRVALIPDGIPALTKKGFDVIIEAGAGMNAGLTDAAYEAKGAKIAPGREEVFKAADILFMVRTLGANLKTGGEDYPLLREGQMVIGMADPLSEPGEVAKVADRKALAFSLELIPRITRAQSMDVLSSMASIAGYRAVLEAAMLLPKLFPMMMTAAGTITPAKVFILGAGDAGLQAIATAKRLGAVVHAYDVRPAVKEQVESLGGKFVELELETTEAQDAGGYAKELGEEFYRKQR
;
A
#
# COMPACT_ATOMS: atom_id res chain seq x y z
N MET A 1 18.10 -20.37 7.63
CA MET A 1 18.16 -18.91 7.44
C MET A 1 17.10 -18.28 8.32
N THR A 2 17.39 -17.11 8.88
CA THR A 2 16.49 -16.42 9.81
C THR A 2 15.88 -15.19 9.15
N ILE A 3 14.56 -15.04 9.24
CA ILE A 3 13.82 -13.85 8.86
C ILE A 3 13.60 -13.00 10.12
N GLY A 4 14.02 -11.75 10.08
CA GLY A 4 13.84 -10.76 11.13
C GLY A 4 12.79 -9.72 10.77
N VAL A 5 11.94 -9.36 11.71
CA VAL A 5 10.95 -8.29 11.57
C VAL A 5 11.17 -7.29 12.69
N PRO A 6 11.95 -6.23 12.45
CA PRO A 6 12.11 -5.17 13.43
C PRO A 6 10.83 -4.31 13.47
N ARG A 7 10.68 -3.52 14.54
CA ARG A 7 9.56 -2.57 14.67
C ARG A 7 9.77 -1.40 13.72
N GLU A 8 8.68 -0.89 13.15
CA GLU A 8 8.75 0.31 12.32
C GLU A 8 9.06 1.56 13.16
N THR A 9 9.98 2.38 12.67
CA THR A 9 10.48 3.58 13.38
C THR A 9 9.98 4.89 12.76
N TYR A 10 9.46 4.86 11.52
CA TYR A 10 8.93 6.05 10.87
C TYR A 10 7.75 6.64 11.67
N PRO A 11 7.76 7.94 12.00
CA PRO A 11 6.69 8.56 12.78
C PRO A 11 5.30 8.33 12.19
N GLY A 12 4.42 7.71 12.97
CA GLY A 12 3.04 7.43 12.58
C GLY A 12 2.84 6.14 11.78
N GLU A 13 3.90 5.39 11.47
CA GLU A 13 3.76 4.05 10.89
C GLU A 13 3.14 3.11 11.93
N ARG A 14 2.09 2.39 11.50
CA ARG A 14 1.33 1.47 12.35
C ARG A 14 1.29 0.06 11.79
N ARG A 15 1.79 -0.15 10.57
CA ARG A 15 1.89 -1.45 9.93
C ARG A 15 3.10 -2.21 10.46
N VAL A 16 3.14 -3.49 10.16
CA VAL A 16 4.26 -4.41 10.43
C VAL A 16 4.45 -5.30 9.21
N ALA A 17 5.68 -5.67 8.89
CA ALA A 17 6.01 -6.35 7.64
C ALA A 17 5.56 -7.83 7.59
N LEU A 18 5.27 -8.43 8.74
CA LEU A 18 4.80 -9.81 8.85
C LEU A 18 3.72 -9.92 9.92
N ILE A 19 2.61 -10.56 9.57
CA ILE A 19 1.54 -10.91 10.52
C ILE A 19 1.76 -12.33 11.06
N PRO A 20 1.24 -12.67 12.26
CA PRO A 20 1.41 -14.00 12.84
C PRO A 20 1.00 -15.15 11.91
N ASP A 21 -0.08 -14.98 11.15
CA ASP A 21 -0.59 -15.99 10.22
C ASP A 21 0.34 -16.26 9.02
N GLY A 22 1.29 -15.37 8.74
CA GLY A 22 2.31 -15.57 7.71
C GLY A 22 3.44 -16.50 8.15
N ILE A 23 3.66 -16.67 9.46
CA ILE A 23 4.80 -17.42 10.00
C ILE A 23 4.78 -18.90 9.61
N PRO A 24 3.67 -19.65 9.73
CA PRO A 24 3.67 -21.09 9.45
C PRO A 24 4.11 -21.45 8.03
N ALA A 25 3.82 -20.58 7.05
CA ALA A 25 4.23 -20.78 5.67
C ALA A 25 5.74 -20.62 5.47
N LEU A 26 6.38 -19.73 6.25
CA LEU A 26 7.83 -19.49 6.24
C LEU A 26 8.57 -20.59 6.98
N THR A 27 8.08 -21.00 8.15
CA THR A 27 8.69 -22.08 8.94
C THR A 27 8.62 -23.42 8.22
N LYS A 28 7.51 -23.71 7.52
CA LYS A 28 7.38 -24.89 6.65
C LYS A 28 8.42 -24.91 5.52
N LYS A 29 8.90 -23.75 5.07
CA LYS A 29 9.97 -23.61 4.07
C LYS A 29 11.38 -23.65 4.68
N GLY A 30 11.50 -23.84 6.00
CA GLY A 30 12.78 -23.96 6.71
C GLY A 30 13.38 -22.65 7.19
N PHE A 31 12.60 -21.56 7.24
CA PHE A 31 13.02 -20.30 7.83
C PHE A 31 12.69 -20.24 9.32
N ASP A 32 13.64 -19.79 10.13
CA ASP A 32 13.36 -19.32 11.48
C ASP A 32 12.81 -17.89 11.40
N VAL A 33 11.91 -17.51 12.31
CA VAL A 33 11.36 -16.14 12.37
C VAL A 33 11.66 -15.51 13.73
N ILE A 34 12.23 -14.31 13.70
CA ILE A 34 12.47 -13.48 14.87
C ILE A 34 11.78 -12.12 14.72
N ILE A 35 11.06 -11.67 15.74
CA ILE A 35 10.28 -10.42 15.75
C ILE A 35 10.80 -9.53 16.87
N GLU A 36 11.01 -8.24 16.64
CA GLU A 36 11.29 -7.28 17.73
C GLU A 36 10.09 -7.20 18.68
N ALA A 37 10.34 -7.20 19.99
CA ALA A 37 9.29 -7.01 21.00
C ALA A 37 8.45 -5.77 20.69
N GLY A 38 7.13 -5.95 20.65
CA GLY A 38 6.17 -4.91 20.36
C GLY A 38 6.08 -4.47 18.88
N ALA A 39 6.76 -5.14 17.94
CA ALA A 39 6.75 -4.75 16.52
C ALA A 39 5.35 -4.68 15.91
N GLY A 40 4.47 -5.61 16.30
CA GLY A 40 3.09 -5.70 15.79
C GLY A 40 2.04 -4.90 16.58
N MET A 41 2.42 -4.28 17.71
CA MET A 41 1.43 -3.72 18.66
C MET A 41 0.56 -2.62 18.05
N ASN A 42 1.15 -1.75 17.22
CA ASN A 42 0.40 -0.69 16.53
C ASN A 42 -0.57 -1.22 15.46
N ALA A 43 -0.36 -2.46 14.99
CA ALA A 43 -1.26 -3.18 14.09
C ALA A 43 -2.28 -4.06 14.85
N GLY A 44 -2.28 -4.03 16.19
CA GLY A 44 -3.14 -4.88 17.02
C GLY A 44 -2.65 -6.33 17.15
N LEU A 45 -1.37 -6.59 16.89
CA LEU A 45 -0.77 -7.92 16.90
C LEU A 45 0.21 -8.03 18.08
N THR A 46 -0.12 -8.88 19.05
CA THR A 46 0.67 -9.04 20.28
C THR A 46 1.86 -9.98 20.08
N ASP A 47 2.91 -9.80 20.87
CA ASP A 47 4.08 -10.68 20.88
C ASP A 47 3.68 -12.15 21.13
N ALA A 48 2.76 -12.40 22.06
CA ALA A 48 2.21 -13.72 22.32
C ALA A 48 1.54 -14.37 21.08
N ALA A 49 0.92 -13.57 20.20
CA ALA A 49 0.34 -14.09 18.97
C ALA A 49 1.43 -14.54 17.98
N TYR A 50 2.57 -13.86 17.94
CA TYR A 50 3.73 -14.28 17.15
C TYR A 50 4.37 -15.55 17.71
N GLU A 51 4.57 -15.62 19.03
CA GLU A 51 5.10 -16.81 19.72
C GLU A 51 4.22 -18.04 19.50
N ALA A 52 2.90 -17.88 19.60
CA ALA A 52 1.93 -18.95 19.35
C ALA A 52 2.02 -19.52 17.92
N LYS A 53 2.60 -18.78 16.97
CA LYS A 53 2.82 -19.21 15.58
C LYS A 53 4.26 -19.69 15.32
N GLY A 54 5.10 -19.72 16.35
CA GLY A 54 6.46 -20.27 16.30
C GLY A 54 7.57 -19.26 16.03
N ALA A 55 7.30 -17.95 16.11
CA ALA A 55 8.36 -16.95 16.07
C ALA A 55 9.03 -16.78 17.44
N LYS A 56 10.30 -16.33 17.42
CA LYS A 56 11.04 -15.89 18.62
C LYS A 56 10.88 -14.38 18.78
N ILE A 57 10.76 -13.90 20.01
CA ILE A 57 10.73 -12.47 20.31
C ILE A 57 12.13 -12.01 20.72
N ALA A 58 12.65 -10.99 20.04
CA ALA A 58 13.90 -10.32 20.38
C ALA A 58 13.62 -9.13 21.30
N PRO A 59 14.48 -8.84 22.29
CA PRO A 59 14.26 -7.73 23.21
C PRO A 59 14.41 -6.35 22.54
N GLY A 60 15.09 -6.28 21.39
CA GLY A 60 15.37 -5.04 20.72
C GLY A 60 15.74 -5.21 19.25
N ARG A 61 15.80 -4.06 18.57
CA ARG A 61 16.11 -3.94 17.15
C ARG A 61 17.48 -4.52 16.80
N GLU A 62 18.51 -4.21 17.60
CA GLU A 62 19.87 -4.69 17.34
C GLU A 62 19.94 -6.22 17.32
N GLU A 63 19.24 -6.90 18.24
CA GLU A 63 19.20 -8.35 18.31
C GLU A 63 18.56 -8.97 17.06
N VAL A 64 17.51 -8.34 16.52
CA VAL A 64 16.93 -8.74 15.24
C VAL A 64 17.94 -8.62 14.11
N PHE A 65 18.62 -7.47 13.98
CA PHE A 65 19.63 -7.26 12.92
C PHE A 65 20.83 -8.20 13.05
N LYS A 66 21.27 -8.51 14.27
CA LYS A 66 22.36 -9.45 14.55
C LYS A 66 21.99 -10.88 14.14
N ALA A 67 20.76 -11.32 14.40
CA ALA A 67 20.32 -12.70 14.19
C ALA A 67 19.75 -13.00 12.79
N ALA A 68 19.17 -12.01 12.11
CA ALA A 68 18.43 -12.20 10.87
C ALA A 68 19.34 -12.20 9.63
N ASP A 69 19.14 -13.14 8.71
CA ASP A 69 19.75 -13.12 7.37
C ASP A 69 18.94 -12.26 6.39
N ILE A 70 17.61 -12.21 6.61
CA ILE A 70 16.65 -11.46 5.80
C ILE A 70 15.82 -10.59 6.73
N LEU A 71 15.77 -9.29 6.48
CA LEU A 71 14.96 -8.32 7.21
C LEU A 71 13.71 -7.99 6.38
N PHE A 72 12.54 -8.21 6.97
CA PHE A 72 11.27 -7.74 6.42
C PHE A 72 10.87 -6.45 7.12
N MET A 73 10.73 -5.38 6.34
CA MET A 73 10.35 -4.06 6.80
C MET A 73 9.24 -3.50 5.89
N VAL A 74 8.40 -2.64 6.44
CA VAL A 74 7.41 -1.90 5.65
C VAL A 74 8.11 -0.74 4.94
N ARG A 75 8.78 0.13 5.70
CA ARG A 75 9.55 1.25 5.18
C ARG A 75 11.02 1.08 5.53
N THR A 76 11.88 1.08 4.52
CA THR A 76 13.33 0.98 4.67
C THR A 76 14.02 2.02 3.79
N LEU A 77 15.32 2.25 4.01
CA LEU A 77 16.15 3.11 3.16
C LEU A 77 15.51 4.49 2.89
N GLY A 78 15.36 4.87 1.62
CA GLY A 78 14.72 6.10 1.17
C GLY A 78 13.27 6.25 1.62
N ALA A 79 12.54 5.16 1.88
CA ALA A 79 11.20 5.26 2.43
C ALA A 79 11.19 5.64 3.93
N ASN A 80 12.33 5.64 4.63
CA ASN A 80 12.44 6.06 6.03
C ASN A 80 13.56 7.09 6.27
N LEU A 81 13.49 8.25 5.59
CA LEU A 81 14.47 9.33 5.74
C LEU A 81 14.57 9.95 7.15
N LYS A 82 13.57 9.74 8.01
CA LYS A 82 13.53 10.36 9.34
C LYS A 82 14.32 9.58 10.39
N THR A 83 14.26 8.25 10.33
CA THR A 83 14.80 7.37 11.39
C THR A 83 15.57 6.16 10.85
N GLY A 84 15.46 5.86 9.55
CA GLY A 84 16.10 4.68 8.94
C GLY A 84 17.63 4.76 8.90
N GLY A 85 18.21 5.95 9.08
CA GLY A 85 19.65 6.15 9.17
C GLY A 85 20.34 5.31 10.26
N GLU A 86 19.60 4.99 11.33
CA GLU A 86 20.09 4.19 12.46
C GLU A 86 20.26 2.70 12.09
N ASP A 87 19.71 2.25 10.95
CA ASP A 87 19.79 0.86 10.52
C ASP A 87 21.11 0.53 9.82
N TYR A 88 21.70 1.50 9.11
CA TYR A 88 22.90 1.27 8.30
C TYR A 88 24.07 0.70 9.11
N PRO A 89 24.37 1.19 10.33
CA PRO A 89 25.42 0.62 11.16
C PRO A 89 25.15 -0.81 11.63
N LEU A 90 23.88 -1.24 11.64
CA LEU A 90 23.44 -2.56 12.10
C LEU A 90 23.47 -3.62 10.98
N LEU A 91 23.50 -3.20 9.72
CA LEU A 91 23.52 -4.10 8.57
C LEU A 91 24.82 -4.92 8.50
N ARG A 92 24.68 -6.20 8.14
CA ARG A 92 25.78 -7.15 7.96
C ARG A 92 26.03 -7.44 6.47
N GLU A 93 27.27 -7.79 6.13
CA GLU A 93 27.62 -8.22 4.77
C GLU A 93 26.76 -9.43 4.35
N GLY A 94 26.15 -9.36 3.16
CA GLY A 94 25.27 -10.38 2.62
C GLY A 94 23.84 -10.41 3.19
N GLN A 95 23.52 -9.57 4.17
CA GLN A 95 22.17 -9.48 4.74
C GLN A 95 21.19 -8.90 3.72
N MET A 96 20.00 -9.47 3.62
CA MET A 96 18.95 -9.00 2.71
C MET A 96 17.96 -8.10 3.45
N VAL A 97 17.57 -6.99 2.86
CA VAL A 97 16.51 -6.10 3.35
C VAL A 97 15.42 -6.02 2.31
N ILE A 98 14.19 -6.33 2.71
CA ILE A 98 13.01 -6.34 1.83
C ILE A 98 11.96 -5.41 2.41
N GLY A 99 11.54 -4.42 1.63
CA GLY A 99 10.53 -3.44 2.02
C GLY A 99 10.35 -2.36 0.97
N MET A 100 9.58 -1.32 1.28
CA MET A 100 9.57 -0.12 0.45
C MET A 100 10.85 0.68 0.65
N ALA A 101 11.53 1.11 -0.42
CA ALA A 101 12.88 1.67 -0.34
C ALA A 101 13.08 3.04 -1.03
N ASP A 102 12.15 3.46 -1.88
CA ASP A 102 12.20 4.66 -2.73
C ASP A 102 13.53 4.86 -3.50
N PRO A 103 14.13 3.81 -4.12
CA PRO A 103 15.51 3.83 -4.62
C PRO A 103 15.74 4.76 -5.80
N LEU A 104 14.70 5.05 -6.59
CA LEU A 104 14.79 5.96 -7.74
C LEU A 104 14.71 7.43 -7.33
N SER A 105 14.09 7.73 -6.19
CA SER A 105 14.00 9.10 -5.66
C SER A 105 15.18 9.40 -4.72
N GLU A 106 15.61 8.38 -3.97
CA GLU A 106 16.64 8.51 -2.92
C GLU A 106 17.84 7.57 -3.16
N PRO A 107 18.56 7.71 -4.29
CA PRO A 107 19.66 6.81 -4.63
C PRO A 107 20.82 6.86 -3.61
N GLY A 108 20.97 7.97 -2.88
CA GLY A 108 21.97 8.11 -1.81
C GLY A 108 21.74 7.15 -0.63
N GLU A 109 20.49 6.82 -0.32
CA GLU A 109 20.18 5.85 0.74
C GLU A 109 20.49 4.42 0.31
N VAL A 110 20.34 4.11 -0.99
CA VAL A 110 20.72 2.81 -1.55
C VAL A 110 22.24 2.61 -1.52
N ALA A 111 23.02 3.67 -1.80
CA ALA A 111 24.48 3.62 -1.74
C ALA A 111 24.99 3.22 -0.34
N LYS A 112 24.36 3.71 0.72
CA LYS A 112 24.72 3.36 2.12
C LYS A 112 24.54 1.87 2.41
N VAL A 113 23.56 1.20 1.79
CA VAL A 113 23.38 -0.26 1.90
C VAL A 113 24.47 -1.00 1.16
N ALA A 114 24.83 -0.51 -0.03
CA ALA A 114 25.90 -1.08 -0.84
C ALA A 114 27.26 -0.98 -0.12
N ASP A 115 27.54 0.12 0.59
CA ASP A 115 28.74 0.30 1.42
C ASP A 115 28.84 -0.76 2.54
N ARG A 116 27.69 -1.23 3.04
CA ARG A 116 27.59 -2.34 4.00
C ARG A 116 27.64 -3.72 3.35
N LYS A 117 27.71 -3.78 2.01
CA LYS A 117 27.59 -4.99 1.18
C LYS A 117 26.34 -5.82 1.50
N ALA A 118 25.27 -5.13 1.88
CA ALA A 118 23.95 -5.74 2.07
C ALA A 118 23.17 -5.71 0.74
N LEU A 119 22.13 -6.52 0.66
CA LEU A 119 21.25 -6.62 -0.51
C LEU A 119 19.92 -5.96 -0.21
N ALA A 120 19.40 -5.13 -1.11
CA ALA A 120 18.10 -4.49 -0.97
C ALA A 120 17.13 -4.97 -2.06
N PHE A 121 15.93 -5.40 -1.66
CA PHE A 121 14.83 -5.70 -2.54
C PHE A 121 13.71 -4.68 -2.30
N SER A 122 13.57 -3.75 -3.25
CA SER A 122 12.54 -2.71 -3.25
C SER A 122 11.23 -3.28 -3.78
N LEU A 123 10.19 -3.30 -2.94
CA LEU A 123 8.89 -3.89 -3.29
C LEU A 123 8.09 -3.04 -4.29
N GLU A 124 8.33 -1.73 -4.33
CA GLU A 124 7.70 -0.80 -5.28
C GLU A 124 8.23 -0.93 -6.72
N LEU A 125 9.34 -1.64 -6.92
CA LEU A 125 9.89 -1.94 -8.24
C LEU A 125 9.51 -3.34 -8.76
N ILE A 126 8.56 -4.03 -8.11
CA ILE A 126 8.03 -5.30 -8.61
C ILE A 126 7.41 -5.08 -10.00
N PRO A 127 7.82 -5.83 -11.04
CA PRO A 127 7.27 -5.65 -12.37
C PRO A 127 5.78 -5.94 -12.42
N ARG A 128 5.00 -5.05 -13.05
CA ARG A 128 3.55 -5.22 -13.21
C ARG A 128 3.20 -6.20 -14.33
N ILE A 129 3.45 -7.48 -14.05
CA ILE A 129 3.16 -8.61 -14.94
C ILE A 129 2.31 -9.64 -14.19
N THR A 130 1.51 -10.42 -14.90
CA THR A 130 0.53 -11.35 -14.32
C THR A 130 1.10 -12.26 -13.23
N ARG A 131 2.30 -12.82 -13.44
CA ARG A 131 2.93 -13.73 -12.46
C ARG A 131 3.39 -13.07 -11.15
N ALA A 132 3.50 -11.74 -11.13
CA ALA A 132 4.00 -10.96 -9.99
C ALA A 132 2.90 -10.18 -9.26
N GLN A 133 1.65 -10.22 -9.74
CA GLN A 133 0.53 -9.47 -9.16
C GLN A 133 0.29 -9.77 -7.67
N SER A 134 0.49 -11.02 -7.25
CA SER A 134 0.35 -11.42 -5.84
C SER A 134 1.43 -10.84 -4.92
N MET A 135 2.47 -10.24 -5.48
CA MET A 135 3.57 -9.61 -4.75
C MET A 135 3.48 -8.07 -4.80
N ASP A 136 2.57 -7.49 -5.59
CA ASP A 136 2.47 -6.04 -5.78
C ASP A 136 1.93 -5.34 -4.51
N VAL A 137 2.87 -4.75 -3.76
CA VAL A 137 2.57 -3.99 -2.55
C VAL A 137 1.84 -2.69 -2.87
N LEU A 138 2.08 -2.07 -4.02
CA LEU A 138 1.49 -0.79 -4.39
C LEU A 138 0.00 -0.96 -4.65
N SER A 139 -0.41 -1.99 -5.39
CA SER A 139 -1.82 -2.31 -5.60
C SER A 139 -2.53 -2.66 -4.29
N SER A 140 -1.88 -3.45 -3.43
CA SER A 140 -2.40 -3.81 -2.11
C SER A 140 -2.65 -2.56 -1.24
N MET A 141 -1.68 -1.65 -1.17
CA MET A 141 -1.80 -0.42 -0.38
C MET A 141 -2.77 0.58 -1.02
N ALA A 142 -2.81 0.68 -2.35
CA ALA A 142 -3.74 1.55 -3.07
C ALA A 142 -5.18 1.14 -2.82
N SER A 143 -5.49 -0.16 -2.84
CA SER A 143 -6.82 -0.67 -2.49
C SER A 143 -7.20 -0.26 -1.05
N ILE A 144 -6.36 -0.54 -0.06
CA ILE A 144 -6.61 -0.14 1.34
C ILE A 144 -6.84 1.39 1.45
N ALA A 145 -6.03 2.18 0.76
CA ALA A 145 -6.16 3.64 0.74
C ALA A 145 -7.49 4.10 0.14
N GLY A 146 -7.92 3.51 -0.98
CA GLY A 146 -9.21 3.79 -1.60
C GLY A 146 -10.41 3.48 -0.69
N TYR A 147 -10.36 2.35 0.01
CA TYR A 147 -11.35 2.00 1.04
C TYR A 147 -11.34 3.02 2.19
N ARG A 148 -10.15 3.32 2.75
CA ARG A 148 -10.03 4.25 3.88
C ARG A 148 -10.48 5.66 3.51
N ALA A 149 -10.16 6.15 2.31
CA ALA A 149 -10.54 7.48 1.85
C ALA A 149 -12.06 7.71 1.91
N VAL A 150 -12.85 6.71 1.52
CA VAL A 150 -14.31 6.78 1.58
C VAL A 150 -14.82 6.77 3.02
N LEU A 151 -14.21 5.97 3.91
CA LEU A 151 -14.60 5.99 5.32
C LEU A 151 -14.31 7.34 5.99
N GLU A 152 -13.14 7.94 5.71
CA GLU A 152 -12.83 9.29 6.18
C GLU A 152 -13.85 10.31 5.66
N ALA A 153 -14.17 10.25 4.37
CA ALA A 153 -15.19 11.12 3.78
C ALA A 153 -16.56 10.92 4.45
N ALA A 154 -16.95 9.69 4.78
CA ALA A 154 -18.21 9.40 5.47
C ALA A 154 -18.27 9.92 6.90
N MET A 155 -17.14 9.95 7.61
CA MET A 155 -17.07 10.53 8.97
C MET A 155 -17.09 12.06 8.95
N LEU A 156 -16.54 12.69 7.91
CA LEU A 156 -16.44 14.14 7.79
C LEU A 156 -17.68 14.79 7.15
N LEU A 157 -18.38 14.07 6.27
CA LEU A 157 -19.53 14.59 5.55
C LEU A 157 -20.73 14.74 6.51
N PRO A 158 -21.32 15.95 6.66
CA PRO A 158 -22.53 16.15 7.47
C PRO A 158 -23.79 15.68 6.73
N LYS A 159 -23.72 14.54 6.06
CA LYS A 159 -24.79 13.93 5.28
C LYS A 159 -24.60 12.42 5.25
N LEU A 160 -25.70 11.68 5.36
CA LEU A 160 -25.69 10.23 5.19
C LEU A 160 -25.40 9.85 3.73
N PHE A 161 -24.64 8.78 3.55
CA PHE A 161 -24.33 8.23 2.23
C PHE A 161 -25.54 7.62 1.52
N PRO A 162 -26.32 6.72 2.16
CA PRO A 162 -27.44 6.07 1.50
C PRO A 162 -28.65 6.99 1.40
N MET A 163 -29.54 6.66 0.47
CA MET A 163 -30.91 7.15 0.53
C MET A 163 -31.60 6.54 1.77
N MET A 164 -32.27 7.36 2.56
CA MET A 164 -33.09 6.87 3.67
C MET A 164 -34.51 7.42 3.54
N MET A 165 -35.47 6.50 3.43
CA MET A 165 -36.89 6.84 3.53
C MET A 165 -37.31 6.62 4.98
N THR A 166 -37.79 7.67 5.63
CA THR A 166 -38.20 7.66 7.04
C THR A 166 -39.59 8.25 7.19
N ALA A 167 -40.20 8.09 8.37
CA ALA A 167 -41.47 8.75 8.68
C ALA A 167 -41.39 10.28 8.61
N ALA A 168 -40.21 10.86 8.83
CA ALA A 168 -39.97 12.31 8.74
C ALA A 168 -39.68 12.80 7.30
N GLY A 169 -39.65 11.89 6.32
CA GLY A 169 -39.35 12.19 4.92
C GLY A 169 -38.12 11.45 4.39
N THR A 170 -37.70 11.84 3.18
CA THR A 170 -36.62 11.17 2.44
C THR A 170 -35.34 11.98 2.48
N ILE A 171 -34.26 11.34 2.95
CA ILE A 171 -32.89 11.86 2.84
C ILE A 171 -32.30 11.36 1.51
N THR A 172 -31.88 12.30 0.66
CA THR A 172 -31.23 11.97 -0.62
C THR A 172 -29.84 11.41 -0.38
N PRO A 173 -29.34 10.49 -1.22
CA PRO A 173 -28.00 9.92 -1.05
C PRO A 173 -26.90 10.97 -1.23
N ALA A 174 -25.72 10.68 -0.69
CA ALA A 174 -24.51 11.42 -1.01
C ALA A 174 -24.13 11.21 -2.49
N LYS A 175 -23.52 12.24 -3.09
CA LYS A 175 -22.92 12.15 -4.42
C LYS A 175 -21.40 12.15 -4.24
N VAL A 176 -20.74 11.11 -4.74
CA VAL A 176 -19.28 10.96 -4.67
C VAL A 176 -18.75 11.03 -6.08
N PHE A 177 -17.71 11.83 -6.29
CA PHE A 177 -16.99 11.92 -7.55
C PHE A 177 -15.55 11.45 -7.35
N ILE A 178 -15.14 10.45 -8.11
CA ILE A 178 -13.80 9.84 -8.04
C ILE A 178 -13.00 10.24 -9.27
N LEU A 179 -11.86 10.90 -9.06
CA LEU A 179 -10.90 11.26 -10.10
C LEU A 179 -9.78 10.23 -10.14
N GLY A 180 -9.66 9.53 -11.26
CA GLY A 180 -8.77 8.38 -11.47
C GLY A 180 -9.42 7.06 -11.05
N ALA A 181 -9.37 6.07 -11.94
CA ALA A 181 -9.90 4.72 -11.77
C ALA A 181 -8.77 3.66 -11.86
N GLY A 182 -7.65 3.92 -11.17
CA GLY A 182 -6.68 2.88 -10.80
C GLY A 182 -7.13 2.08 -9.58
N ASP A 183 -6.25 1.26 -8.99
CA ASP A 183 -6.58 0.37 -7.86
C ASP A 183 -7.27 1.09 -6.68
N ALA A 184 -6.76 2.26 -6.29
CA ALA A 184 -7.37 3.07 -5.23
C ALA A 184 -8.73 3.63 -5.64
N GLY A 185 -8.86 4.13 -6.87
CA GLY A 185 -10.09 4.70 -7.40
C GLY A 185 -11.20 3.66 -7.50
N LEU A 186 -10.89 2.48 -8.05
CA LEU A 186 -11.84 1.36 -8.14
C LEU A 186 -12.30 0.90 -6.76
N GLN A 187 -11.37 0.80 -5.79
CA GLN A 187 -11.74 0.44 -4.42
C GLN A 187 -12.59 1.52 -3.75
N ALA A 188 -12.33 2.80 -4.01
CA ALA A 188 -13.16 3.91 -3.54
C ALA A 188 -14.57 3.86 -4.15
N ILE A 189 -14.69 3.60 -5.46
CA ILE A 189 -15.99 3.42 -6.13
C ILE A 189 -16.78 2.30 -5.47
N ALA A 190 -16.17 1.12 -5.33
CA ALA A 190 -16.83 -0.04 -4.72
C ALA A 190 -17.29 0.26 -3.27
N THR A 191 -16.45 0.94 -2.48
CA THR A 191 -16.75 1.28 -1.09
C THR A 191 -17.88 2.30 -1.00
N ALA A 192 -17.83 3.38 -1.78
CA ALA A 192 -18.88 4.41 -1.79
C ALA A 192 -20.23 3.85 -2.27
N LYS A 193 -20.20 2.95 -3.25
CA LYS A 193 -21.38 2.20 -3.70
C LYS A 193 -21.98 1.31 -2.62
N ARG A 194 -21.14 0.58 -1.87
CA ARG A 194 -21.59 -0.24 -0.73
C ARG A 194 -22.23 0.59 0.38
N LEU A 195 -21.76 1.83 0.59
CA LEU A 195 -22.37 2.78 1.52
C LEU A 195 -23.66 3.43 0.97
N GLY A 196 -24.06 3.14 -0.27
CA GLY A 196 -25.31 3.62 -0.86
C GLY A 196 -25.24 4.98 -1.55
N ALA A 197 -24.02 5.50 -1.78
CA ALA A 197 -23.85 6.76 -2.51
C ALA A 197 -24.13 6.62 -4.01
N VAL A 198 -24.47 7.74 -4.64
CA VAL A 198 -24.42 7.88 -6.10
C VAL A 198 -23.00 8.24 -6.50
N VAL A 199 -22.33 7.33 -7.20
CA VAL A 199 -20.91 7.47 -7.55
C VAL A 199 -20.76 7.81 -9.03
N HIS A 200 -20.03 8.87 -9.31
CA HIS A 200 -19.50 9.19 -10.62
C HIS A 200 -17.98 9.03 -10.58
N ALA A 201 -17.37 8.63 -11.69
CA ALA A 201 -15.92 8.55 -11.79
C ALA A 201 -15.44 8.99 -13.16
N TYR A 202 -14.21 9.50 -13.20
CA TYR A 202 -13.55 9.91 -14.42
C TYR A 202 -12.11 9.41 -14.42
N ASP A 203 -11.63 8.96 -15.57
CA ASP A 203 -10.22 8.64 -15.82
C ASP A 203 -9.91 8.97 -17.28
N VAL A 204 -8.67 9.33 -17.58
CA VAL A 204 -8.25 9.66 -18.95
C VAL A 204 -8.19 8.41 -19.84
N ARG A 205 -8.06 7.22 -19.26
CA ARG A 205 -7.95 5.95 -19.97
C ARG A 205 -9.34 5.41 -20.31
N PRO A 206 -9.69 5.18 -21.58
CA PRO A 206 -11.00 4.63 -21.94
C PRO A 206 -11.27 3.23 -21.38
N ALA A 207 -10.21 2.41 -21.25
CA ALA A 207 -10.32 1.01 -20.83
C ALA A 207 -10.91 0.79 -19.42
N VAL A 208 -10.89 1.81 -18.57
CA VAL A 208 -11.43 1.70 -17.20
C VAL A 208 -12.92 2.00 -17.11
N LYS A 209 -13.55 2.48 -18.19
CA LYS A 209 -14.99 2.77 -18.21
C LYS A 209 -15.81 1.55 -17.80
N GLU A 210 -15.56 0.41 -18.43
CA GLU A 210 -16.26 -0.84 -18.12
C GLU A 210 -16.02 -1.28 -16.67
N GLN A 211 -14.83 -1.04 -16.13
CA GLN A 211 -14.52 -1.35 -14.73
C GLN A 211 -15.34 -0.48 -13.77
N VAL A 212 -15.42 0.83 -14.02
CA VAL A 212 -16.27 1.76 -13.25
C VAL A 212 -17.73 1.34 -13.29
N GLU A 213 -18.25 1.02 -14.47
CA GLU A 213 -19.65 0.62 -14.67
C GLU A 213 -19.95 -0.74 -14.01
N SER A 214 -19.02 -1.70 -14.07
CA SER A 214 -19.16 -3.00 -13.42
C SER A 214 -19.30 -2.91 -11.89
N LEU A 215 -18.72 -1.87 -11.29
CA LEU A 215 -18.85 -1.57 -9.86
C LEU A 215 -20.10 -0.74 -9.53
N GLY A 216 -20.90 -0.39 -10.55
CA GLY A 216 -22.13 0.40 -10.42
C GLY A 216 -21.90 1.91 -10.32
N GLY A 217 -20.70 2.39 -10.63
CA GLY A 217 -20.41 3.81 -10.82
C GLY A 217 -20.89 4.30 -12.20
N LYS A 218 -21.00 5.61 -12.37
CA LYS A 218 -21.25 6.25 -13.66
C LYS A 218 -19.96 6.85 -14.18
N PHE A 219 -19.46 6.38 -15.31
CA PHE A 219 -18.30 6.98 -15.96
C PHE A 219 -18.69 8.33 -16.57
N VAL A 220 -17.92 9.37 -16.27
CA VAL A 220 -18.08 10.69 -16.87
C VAL A 220 -17.27 10.70 -18.15
N GLU A 221 -17.94 10.92 -19.28
CA GLU A 221 -17.28 11.14 -20.55
C GLU A 221 -17.05 12.63 -20.76
N LEU A 222 -15.85 12.97 -21.21
CA LEU A 222 -15.52 14.30 -21.71
C LEU A 222 -15.23 14.15 -23.20
N GLU A 223 -15.69 15.09 -24.02
CA GLU A 223 -15.41 15.13 -25.46
C GLU A 223 -13.95 15.53 -25.71
N LEU A 224 -13.02 14.61 -25.40
CA LEU A 224 -11.59 14.79 -25.47
C LEU A 224 -10.95 13.69 -26.32
N GLU A 225 -9.84 14.03 -26.98
CA GLU A 225 -9.06 13.05 -27.75
C GLU A 225 -8.16 12.26 -26.79
N THR A 226 -8.44 10.96 -26.62
CA THR A 226 -7.82 10.08 -25.60
C THR A 226 -7.07 8.89 -26.19
N THR A 227 -6.81 8.88 -27.50
CA THR A 227 -6.18 7.77 -28.24
C THR A 227 -4.79 7.42 -27.71
N GLU A 228 -4.05 8.39 -27.18
CA GLU A 228 -2.71 8.19 -26.61
C GLU A 228 -2.67 8.23 -25.07
N ALA A 229 -3.83 8.20 -24.41
CA ALA A 229 -3.92 8.37 -22.95
C ALA A 229 -3.36 7.19 -22.14
N GLN A 230 -3.06 6.06 -22.78
CA GLN A 230 -2.57 4.84 -22.11
C GLN A 230 -1.28 4.30 -22.75
N ASP A 231 -0.37 3.77 -21.93
CA ASP A 231 0.82 3.03 -22.38
C ASP A 231 0.61 1.51 -22.44
N ALA A 232 1.62 0.77 -22.91
CA ALA A 232 1.57 -0.69 -23.01
C ALA A 232 1.49 -1.41 -21.65
N GLY A 233 1.87 -0.74 -20.55
CA GLY A 233 1.73 -1.23 -19.17
C GLY A 233 0.37 -0.89 -18.54
N GLY A 234 -0.50 -0.20 -19.27
CA GLY A 234 -1.82 0.21 -18.82
C GLY A 234 -1.85 1.50 -18.00
N TYR A 235 -0.73 2.22 -17.89
CA TYR A 235 -0.62 3.48 -17.19
C TYR A 235 -1.11 4.66 -18.02
N ALA A 236 -1.59 5.69 -17.34
CA ALA A 236 -1.93 6.95 -17.98
C ALA A 236 -0.66 7.69 -18.43
N LYS A 237 -0.72 8.34 -19.59
CA LYS A 237 0.34 9.23 -20.08
C LYS A 237 0.00 10.69 -19.84
N GLU A 238 1.03 11.53 -19.79
CA GLU A 238 0.85 12.97 -19.86
C GLU A 238 0.26 13.36 -21.23
N LEU A 239 -0.74 14.25 -21.20
CA LEU A 239 -1.44 14.75 -22.39
C LEU A 239 -1.11 16.22 -22.64
N GLY A 240 -1.42 16.74 -23.82
CA GLY A 240 -1.11 18.12 -24.19
C GLY A 240 -1.94 19.17 -23.43
N GLU A 241 -1.45 20.41 -23.35
CA GLU A 241 -2.16 21.52 -22.68
C GLU A 241 -3.57 21.79 -23.23
N GLU A 242 -3.82 21.53 -24.52
CA GLU A 242 -5.18 21.68 -25.07
C GLU A 242 -6.17 20.71 -24.41
N PHE A 243 -5.73 19.47 -24.13
CA PHE A 243 -6.52 18.48 -23.40
C PHE A 243 -6.81 18.99 -21.98
N TYR A 244 -5.77 19.41 -21.24
CA TYR A 244 -5.94 19.92 -19.88
C TYR A 244 -6.81 21.17 -19.81
N ARG A 245 -6.75 22.04 -20.82
CA ARG A 245 -7.63 23.22 -20.90
C ARG A 245 -9.10 22.84 -21.05
N LYS A 246 -9.42 21.80 -21.83
CA LYS A 246 -10.80 21.30 -21.99
C LYS A 246 -11.27 20.46 -20.80
N GLN A 247 -10.35 19.84 -20.05
CA GLN A 247 -10.63 19.03 -18.88
C GLN A 247 -10.96 19.86 -17.62
N ARG A 248 -10.35 21.05 -17.49
CA ARG A 248 -10.59 22.03 -16.40
C ARG A 248 -11.97 22.69 -16.53
#